data_AF-A0A660NXH0-F1
#
_entry.id   AF-A0A660NXH0-F1
#
_cell.length_a   1.000
_cell.length_b   1.000
_cell.length_c   1.000
_cell.angle_alpha   90.00
_cell.angle_beta   90.00
_cell.angle_gamma   90.00
#
_symmetry.space_group_name_H-M   'P 1'
#
loop_
_entity.id
_entity.type
_entity.pdbx_description
1 polymer ?
#
loop_
_entity_poly.entity_id
_entity_poly.type
_entity_poly.pdbx_seq_one_letter_code
_entity_poly.pdbx_strand_id
1 'polypeptide(L)'
;MNIRNIISLMLLWISTITMAQETKPVSLQFEARADYMRTNIDGKHIKDESGFKGYVVNVILKGDISPKFSYAFRNRLNGINKDYNFFNSTDWLYLKYKPNKNVAFMAGKYIVLVAGYELLPAPIDCYFLSEFCYNFPCYQWGL
;
A
#
# COMPACT_ATOMS: atom_id res chain seq x y z
N MET A 1 -25.87 35.07 21.47
CA MET A 1 -24.62 34.51 20.91
C MET A 1 -23.83 35.65 20.29
N ASN A 2 -22.61 35.96 20.76
CA ASN A 2 -21.86 37.15 20.32
C ASN A 2 -21.38 37.02 18.86
N ILE A 3 -21.33 38.12 18.13
CA ILE A 3 -20.97 38.15 16.70
C ILE A 3 -19.56 37.58 16.43
N ARG A 4 -18.63 37.73 17.39
CA ARG A 4 -17.30 37.08 17.36
C ARG A 4 -17.38 35.55 17.33
N ASN A 5 -18.34 34.96 18.03
CA ASN A 5 -18.50 33.51 18.08
C ASN A 5 -19.09 32.97 16.76
N ILE A 6 -19.95 33.75 16.11
CA ILE A 6 -20.50 33.41 14.78
C ILE A 6 -19.40 33.44 13.71
N ILE A 7 -18.53 34.46 13.76
CA ILE A 7 -17.39 34.59 12.84
C ILE A 7 -16.37 33.47 13.05
N SER A 8 -16.05 33.11 14.30
CA SER A 8 -15.19 31.94 14.59
C SER A 8 -15.80 30.62 14.11
N LEU A 9 -17.11 30.43 14.25
CA LEU A 9 -17.77 29.22 13.73
C LEU A 9 -17.81 29.19 12.20
N MET A 10 -17.99 30.32 11.51
CA MET A 10 -17.90 30.37 10.05
C MET A 10 -16.49 30.08 9.53
N LEU A 11 -15.45 30.60 10.19
CA LEU A 11 -14.05 30.33 9.80
C LEU A 11 -13.63 28.87 10.02
N LEU A 12 -14.20 28.20 11.04
CA LEU A 12 -14.04 26.76 11.26
C LEU A 12 -14.81 25.88 10.25
N TRP A 13 -15.85 26.41 9.61
CA TRP A 13 -16.58 25.69 8.56
C TRP A 13 -15.96 25.89 7.17
N ILE A 14 -15.31 27.02 6.90
CA ILE A 14 -14.62 27.28 5.61
C ILE A 14 -13.38 26.38 5.43
N SER A 15 -12.71 25.96 6.50
CA SER A 15 -11.61 24.98 6.42
C SER A 15 -12.07 23.56 6.10
N THR A 16 -13.38 23.29 6.16
CA THR A 16 -13.99 22.00 5.81
C THR A 16 -14.69 21.99 4.45
N ILE A 17 -14.53 23.04 3.63
CA ILE A 17 -14.69 22.92 2.18
C ILE A 17 -13.46 22.15 1.67
N THR A 18 -13.43 20.88 2.09
CA THR A 18 -12.68 19.78 1.55
C THR A 18 -12.33 20.07 0.11
N MET A 19 -11.02 20.09 -0.16
CA MET A 19 -10.51 20.01 -1.51
C MET A 19 -11.35 18.94 -2.21
N ALA A 20 -12.22 19.36 -3.14
CA ALA A 20 -12.72 18.47 -4.15
C ALA A 20 -11.45 18.06 -4.88
N GLN A 21 -10.87 16.96 -4.44
CA GLN A 21 -9.71 16.39 -5.06
C GLN A 21 -10.24 15.96 -6.41
N GLU A 22 -10.07 16.82 -7.42
CA GLU A 22 -10.24 16.41 -8.80
C GLU A 22 -9.58 15.04 -8.89
N THR A 23 -10.34 14.06 -9.36
CA THR A 23 -9.83 12.71 -9.60
C THR A 23 -8.68 12.86 -10.58
N LYS A 24 -7.48 13.02 -10.03
CA LYS A 24 -6.28 13.16 -10.84
C LYS A 24 -6.20 11.88 -11.64
N PRO A 25 -6.04 11.96 -12.98
CA PRO A 25 -5.99 10.77 -13.82
C PRO A 25 -4.83 9.84 -13.42
N VAL A 26 -3.86 10.38 -12.67
CA VAL A 26 -2.71 9.68 -12.13
C VAL A 26 -2.44 10.11 -10.68
N SER A 27 -2.16 9.13 -9.83
CA SER A 27 -1.70 9.28 -8.45
C SER A 27 -0.33 8.63 -8.32
N LEU A 28 0.67 9.43 -7.95
CA LEU A 28 2.01 8.98 -7.58
C LEU A 28 2.17 9.16 -6.06
N GLN A 29 2.56 8.10 -5.37
CA GLN A 29 2.74 8.08 -3.92
C GLN A 29 4.07 7.42 -3.58
N PHE A 30 4.65 7.87 -2.47
CA PHE A 30 5.87 7.33 -1.89
C PHE A 30 5.58 6.99 -0.44
N GLU A 31 5.96 5.77 -0.03
CA GLU A 31 5.79 5.33 1.35
C GLU A 31 7.12 4.82 1.87
N ALA A 32 7.40 5.07 3.14
CA ALA A 32 8.56 4.51 3.82
C ALA A 32 8.18 4.12 5.25
N ARG A 33 8.75 3.02 5.73
CA ARG A 33 8.57 2.55 7.10
C ARG A 33 9.88 2.17 7.73
N ALA A 34 10.07 2.64 8.96
CA ALA A 34 11.15 2.25 9.85
C ALA A 34 10.58 2.01 11.24
N ASP A 35 11.03 0.94 11.89
CA ASP A 35 10.56 0.56 13.23
C ASP A 35 11.75 0.24 14.15
N TYR A 36 11.49 0.30 15.46
CA TYR A 36 12.35 -0.33 16.46
C TYR A 36 11.82 -1.73 16.78
N MET A 37 12.70 -2.74 16.69
CA MET A 37 12.37 -4.12 17.08
C MET A 37 13.37 -4.62 18.12
N ARG A 38 12.90 -5.46 19.05
CA ARG A 38 13.77 -6.21 19.96
C ARG A 38 13.44 -7.68 19.84
N THR A 39 14.43 -8.46 19.43
CA THR A 39 14.28 -9.91 19.21
C THR A 39 14.96 -10.69 20.33
N ASN A 40 14.21 -11.60 20.94
CA ASN A 40 14.74 -12.62 21.82
C ASN A 40 14.27 -14.00 21.31
N ILE A 41 15.20 -14.91 21.07
CA ILE A 41 14.91 -16.31 20.68
C ILE A 41 15.46 -17.20 21.78
N ASP A 42 14.63 -18.09 22.34
CA ASP A 42 15.00 -19.00 23.42
C ASP A 42 15.69 -18.32 24.62
N GLY A 43 15.20 -17.13 24.98
CA GLY A 43 15.73 -16.31 26.09
C GLY A 43 17.06 -15.61 25.78
N LYS A 44 17.63 -15.78 24.59
CA LYS A 44 18.84 -15.07 24.15
C LYS A 44 18.46 -13.86 23.30
N HIS A 45 19.00 -12.71 23.67
CA HIS A 45 18.84 -11.47 22.91
C HIS A 45 19.67 -11.53 21.62
N ILE A 46 19.00 -11.39 20.48
CA ILE A 46 19.66 -11.33 19.17
C ILE A 46 19.90 -9.86 18.82
N LYS A 47 21.13 -9.40 19.08
CA LYS A 47 21.51 -8.00 18.90
C LYS A 47 21.40 -7.56 17.44
N ASP A 48 21.77 -8.40 16.49
CA ASP A 48 21.74 -8.08 15.06
C ASP A 48 20.32 -7.95 14.52
N GLU A 49 19.36 -8.64 15.16
CA GLU A 49 17.94 -8.55 14.82
C GLU A 49 17.23 -7.39 15.53
N SER A 50 17.84 -6.82 16.56
CA SER A 50 17.29 -5.75 17.38
C SER A 50 17.81 -4.35 17.00
N GLY A 51 17.00 -3.32 17.18
CA GLY A 51 17.34 -1.92 16.90
C GLY A 51 16.37 -1.23 15.95
N PHE A 52 16.70 0.02 15.58
CA PHE A 52 15.98 0.77 14.55
C PHE A 52 16.38 0.26 13.17
N LYS A 53 15.39 -0.10 12.35
CA LYS A 53 15.60 -0.62 10.99
C LYS A 53 14.58 0.00 10.03
N GLY A 54 15.05 0.36 8.85
CA GLY A 54 14.19 0.66 7.70
C GLY A 54 13.73 -0.64 7.06
N TYR A 55 12.41 -0.85 6.97
CA TYR A 55 11.84 -2.09 6.47
C TYR A 55 11.30 -1.98 5.06
N VAL A 56 10.69 -0.86 4.70
CA VAL A 56 9.97 -0.70 3.43
C VAL A 56 10.20 0.68 2.84
N VAL A 57 10.39 0.73 1.53
CA VAL A 57 10.32 1.97 0.74
C VAL A 57 9.56 1.64 -0.54
N ASN A 58 8.41 2.26 -0.77
CA ASN A 58 7.54 1.99 -1.90
C ASN A 58 7.46 3.18 -2.85
N VAL A 59 7.34 2.86 -4.14
CA VAL A 59 6.79 3.76 -5.16
C VAL A 59 5.48 3.17 -5.63
N ILE A 60 4.43 3.97 -5.60
CA ILE A 60 3.08 3.59 -5.99
C ILE A 60 2.59 4.53 -7.09
N LEU A 61 2.16 3.95 -8.20
CA LEU A 61 1.52 4.66 -9.30
C LEU A 61 0.16 4.02 -9.59
N LYS A 62 -0.91 4.80 -9.53
CA LYS A 62 -2.27 4.37 -9.87
C LYS A 62 -2.91 5.39 -10.80
N GLY A 63 -3.81 4.95 -11.66
CA GLY A 63 -4.55 5.89 -12.49
C GLY A 63 -5.56 5.25 -13.40
N ASP A 64 -6.29 6.11 -14.10
CA ASP A 64 -7.28 5.74 -15.09
C ASP A 64 -6.79 6.16 -16.48
N ILE A 65 -6.72 5.19 -17.41
CA ILE A 65 -6.42 5.46 -18.83
C ILE A 65 -7.70 5.93 -19.52
N SER A 66 -8.85 5.40 -19.10
CA SER A 66 -10.18 5.76 -19.58
C SER A 66 -11.23 5.38 -18.52
N PRO A 67 -12.52 5.76 -18.67
CA PRO A 67 -13.55 5.40 -17.70
C PRO A 67 -13.71 3.89 -17.43
N LYS A 68 -13.26 3.02 -18.34
CA LYS A 68 -13.33 1.55 -18.22
C LYS A 68 -11.99 0.89 -17.91
N PHE A 69 -10.87 1.61 -18.06
CA PHE A 69 -9.53 1.04 -17.92
C PHE A 69 -8.73 1.81 -16.87
N SER A 70 -8.32 1.09 -15.83
CA SER A 70 -7.48 1.61 -14.76
C SER A 70 -6.23 0.75 -14.60
N TYR A 71 -5.13 1.33 -14.15
CA TYR A 71 -3.88 0.62 -13.89
C TYR A 71 -3.39 0.86 -12.48
N ALA A 72 -2.55 -0.05 -12.01
CA ALA A 72 -1.93 0.05 -10.71
C ALA A 72 -0.55 -0.60 -10.77
N PHE A 73 0.45 0.12 -10.27
CA PHE A 73 1.81 -0.34 -10.01
C PHE A 73 2.27 -0.01 -8.59
N ARG A 74 2.87 -0.98 -7.88
CA ARG A 74 3.65 -0.76 -6.65
C ARG A 74 4.94 -1.55 -6.68
N ASN A 75 6.04 -0.86 -6.43
CA ASN A 75 7.36 -1.45 -6.34
C ASN A 75 8.07 -1.07 -5.04
N ARG A 76 8.74 -2.06 -4.45
CA ARG A 76 9.48 -2.00 -3.21
C ARG A 76 10.96 -1.75 -3.50
N LEU A 77 11.47 -0.57 -3.17
CA LEU A 77 12.85 -0.16 -3.40
C LEU A 77 13.83 -0.76 -2.38
N ASN A 78 13.36 -1.08 -1.18
CA ASN A 78 14.15 -1.75 -0.13
C ASN A 78 14.59 -3.18 -0.51
N GLY A 79 14.01 -3.76 -1.57
CA GLY A 79 14.42 -5.06 -2.13
C GLY A 79 15.67 -5.00 -3.03
N ILE A 80 16.18 -3.80 -3.36
CA ILE A 80 17.25 -3.60 -4.35
C ILE A 80 18.61 -4.22 -3.91
N ASN A 81 18.81 -4.46 -2.61
CA ASN A 81 20.08 -4.99 -2.06
C ASN A 81 20.12 -6.52 -1.87
N LYS A 82 19.17 -7.26 -2.42
CA LYS A 82 19.18 -8.74 -2.48
C LYS A 82 19.06 -9.16 -3.95
N ASP A 83 19.35 -10.41 -4.29
CA ASP A 83 19.26 -10.98 -5.66
C ASP A 83 17.81 -11.05 -6.21
N TYR A 84 17.01 -10.02 -5.96
CA TYR A 84 15.65 -9.88 -6.43
C TYR A 84 15.64 -9.26 -7.83
N ASN A 85 15.08 -9.99 -8.79
CA ASN A 85 14.65 -9.39 -10.05
C ASN A 85 13.58 -8.31 -9.79
N PHE A 86 13.48 -7.31 -10.66
CA PHE A 86 12.49 -6.23 -10.65
C PHE A 86 11.06 -6.70 -10.31
N PHE A 87 10.64 -7.83 -10.90
CA PHE A 87 9.30 -8.39 -10.64
C PHE A 87 9.14 -9.02 -9.26
N ASN A 88 10.20 -9.43 -8.58
CA ASN A 88 10.15 -9.91 -7.19
C ASN A 88 9.91 -8.75 -6.22
N SER A 89 10.46 -7.58 -6.53
CA SER A 89 10.24 -6.33 -5.79
C SER A 89 8.94 -5.62 -6.15
N THR A 90 8.24 -6.07 -7.21
CA THR A 90 6.94 -5.54 -7.62
C THR A 90 5.83 -6.31 -6.93
N ASP A 91 5.03 -5.62 -6.12
CA ASP A 91 3.90 -6.24 -5.43
C ASP A 91 2.74 -6.43 -6.42
N TRP A 92 2.30 -5.34 -7.06
CA TRP A 92 1.28 -5.41 -8.10
C TRP A 92 1.67 -4.56 -9.30
N LEU A 93 1.33 -5.07 -10.48
CA LEU A 93 1.45 -4.44 -11.79
C LEU A 93 0.35 -5.03 -12.66
N TYR A 94 -0.77 -4.34 -12.75
CA TYR A 94 -1.93 -4.86 -13.49
C TYR A 94 -2.69 -3.75 -14.24
N LEU A 95 -3.40 -4.20 -15.27
CA LEU A 95 -4.45 -3.45 -15.93
C LEU A 95 -5.81 -4.04 -15.53
N LYS A 96 -6.74 -3.17 -15.14
CA LYS A 96 -8.09 -3.52 -14.75
C LYS A 96 -9.09 -2.96 -15.77
N TYR A 97 -9.92 -3.85 -16.33
CA TYR A 97 -11.01 -3.50 -17.22
C TYR A 97 -12.35 -3.65 -16.51
N LYS A 98 -13.17 -2.60 -16.52
CA LYS A 98 -14.51 -2.56 -15.91
C LYS A 98 -15.56 -2.36 -17.01
N PRO A 99 -16.13 -3.42 -17.60
CA PRO A 99 -17.19 -3.28 -18.61
C PRO A 99 -18.46 -2.64 -18.05
N ASN A 100 -18.77 -2.89 -16.77
CA ASN A 100 -19.89 -2.32 -16.03
C ASN A 100 -19.54 -2.19 -14.53
N LYS A 101 -20.50 -1.72 -13.72
CA LYS A 101 -20.29 -1.49 -12.27
C LYS A 101 -20.13 -2.75 -11.42
N ASN A 102 -20.53 -3.92 -11.93
CA ASN A 102 -20.59 -5.18 -11.19
C ASN A 102 -19.46 -6.15 -11.55
N VAL A 103 -18.83 -5.98 -12.72
CA VAL A 103 -17.82 -6.91 -13.24
C VAL A 103 -16.54 -6.15 -13.52
N ALA A 104 -15.40 -6.72 -13.12
CA ALA A 104 -14.09 -6.25 -13.49
C ALA A 104 -13.16 -7.43 -13.77
N PHE A 105 -12.30 -7.27 -14.77
CA PHE A 105 -11.24 -8.21 -15.14
C PHE A 105 -9.89 -7.57 -14.83
N MET A 106 -8.91 -8.34 -14.37
CA MET A 106 -7.59 -7.82 -13.98
C MET A 106 -6.48 -8.68 -14.55
N ALA A 107 -5.77 -8.16 -15.55
CA ALA A 107 -4.63 -8.85 -16.15
C ALA A 107 -3.32 -8.29 -15.58
N GLY A 108 -2.42 -9.17 -15.15
CA GLY A 108 -1.08 -8.80 -14.70
C GLY A 108 -0.69 -9.46 -13.38
N LYS A 109 0.18 -8.81 -12.62
CA LYS A 109 0.60 -9.26 -11.29
C LYS A 109 -0.28 -8.63 -10.21
N TYR A 110 -0.94 -9.44 -9.40
CA TYR A 110 -1.81 -8.98 -8.31
C TYR A 110 -1.82 -9.96 -7.13
N ILE A 111 -2.55 -9.60 -6.07
CA ILE A 111 -2.66 -10.38 -4.84
C ILE A 111 -3.38 -11.71 -5.10
N VAL A 112 -2.83 -12.81 -4.60
CA VAL A 112 -3.52 -14.11 -4.61
C VAL A 112 -4.49 -14.17 -3.42
N LEU A 113 -5.76 -14.42 -3.69
CA LEU A 113 -6.82 -14.43 -2.67
C LEU A 113 -6.97 -15.81 -2.00
N VAL A 114 -5.89 -16.33 -1.37
CA VAL A 114 -5.87 -17.68 -0.77
C VAL A 114 -5.81 -17.71 0.76
N ALA A 115 -5.42 -16.61 1.43
CA ALA A 115 -5.32 -16.53 2.90
C ALA A 115 -6.28 -15.51 3.52
N GLY A 116 -7.52 -15.50 3.03
CA GLY A 116 -8.57 -14.63 3.56
C GLY A 116 -8.19 -13.14 3.49
N TYR A 117 -8.18 -12.47 4.64
CA TYR A 117 -7.91 -11.04 4.72
C TYR A 117 -6.41 -10.70 4.85
N GLU A 118 -5.55 -11.64 5.22
CA GLU A 118 -4.15 -11.36 5.61
C GLU A 118 -3.29 -10.85 4.44
N LEU A 119 -3.70 -11.15 3.21
CA LEU A 119 -2.99 -10.73 1.98
C LEU A 119 -3.53 -9.42 1.40
N LEU A 120 -4.64 -8.91 1.93
CA LEU A 120 -5.24 -7.65 1.50
C LEU A 120 -4.41 -6.41 1.91
N PRO A 121 -3.94 -6.27 3.17
CA PRO A 121 -3.15 -5.11 3.56
C PRO A 121 -1.79 -5.10 2.85
N ALA A 122 -1.24 -3.90 2.66
CA ALA A 122 0.11 -3.80 2.13
C ALA A 122 1.12 -4.33 3.16
N PRO A 123 2.26 -4.91 2.73
CA PRO A 123 3.30 -5.36 3.66
C PRO A 123 3.79 -4.25 4.59
N ILE A 124 3.75 -2.99 4.15
CA ILE A 124 4.10 -1.83 4.97
C ILE A 124 3.15 -1.62 6.16
N ASP A 125 1.89 -2.03 6.05
CA ASP A 125 0.87 -1.88 7.09
C ASP A 125 0.86 -3.05 8.09
N CYS A 126 1.65 -4.10 7.83
CA CYS A 126 1.64 -5.33 8.60
C CYS A 126 2.88 -5.41 9.51
N TYR A 127 2.68 -5.63 10.82
CA TYR A 127 3.80 -5.90 11.74
C TYR A 127 4.13 -7.39 11.78
N PHE A 128 3.10 -8.22 11.89
CA PHE A 128 3.20 -9.67 11.91
C PHE A 128 2.03 -10.25 11.13
N LEU A 129 2.31 -11.30 10.35
CA LEU A 129 1.32 -12.09 9.63
C LEU A 129 1.41 -13.55 10.08
N SER A 130 0.44 -14.37 9.70
CA SER A 130 0.56 -15.81 9.86
C SER A 130 1.79 -16.37 9.13
N GLU A 131 2.35 -17.47 9.66
CA GLU A 131 3.50 -18.17 9.08
C GLU A 131 3.30 -18.52 7.60
N PHE A 132 2.06 -18.79 7.21
CA PHE A 132 1.68 -19.04 5.82
C PHE A 132 2.11 -17.90 4.89
N CYS A 133 1.86 -16.65 5.29
CA CYS A 133 2.16 -15.47 4.47
C CYS A 133 3.66 -15.25 4.25
N TYR A 134 4.51 -15.75 5.16
CA TYR A 134 5.97 -15.69 5.01
C TYR A 134 6.53 -16.75 4.07
N ASN A 135 5.77 -17.84 3.85
CA ASN A 135 6.20 -19.00 3.05
C ASN A 135 5.43 -19.13 1.72
N PHE A 136 4.56 -18.18 1.40
CA PHE A 136 3.71 -18.20 0.22
C PHE A 136 3.95 -16.96 -0.67
N PRO A 137 4.03 -17.11 -2.01
CA PRO A 137 4.13 -15.97 -2.92
C PRO A 137 2.80 -15.21 -2.99
N CYS A 138 2.65 -14.18 -2.15
CA CYS A 138 1.41 -13.38 -2.03
C CYS A 138 0.98 -12.66 -3.32
N TYR A 139 1.89 -12.50 -4.27
CA TYR A 139 1.64 -11.81 -5.54
C TYR A 139 2.04 -12.67 -6.73
N GLN A 140 1.10 -12.90 -7.66
CA GLN A 140 1.29 -13.76 -8.82
C GLN A 140 0.72 -13.14 -10.09
N TRP A 141 1.20 -13.62 -11.23
CA TRP A 141 0.69 -13.28 -12.55
C TRP A 141 -0.60 -14.04 -12.84
N GLY A 142 -1.59 -13.35 -13.42
CA GLY A 142 -2.88 -13.93 -13.75
C GLY A 142 -3.78 -13.04 -14.60
N LEU A 143 -5.04 -13.47 -14.73
CA LEU A 143 -6.16 -12.82 -15.42
C LEU A 143 -7.40 -12.80 -14.52
#